data_AF-A0A7V5CBE2-F1
#
_entry.id   AF-A0A7V5CBE2-F1
#
_cell.length_a   1.000
_cell.length_b   1.000
_cell.length_c   1.000
_cell.angle_alpha   90.00
_cell.angle_beta   90.00
_cell.angle_gamma   90.00
#
_symmetry.space_group_name_H-M   'P 1'
#
loop_
_entity.id
_entity.type
_entity.pdbx_description
1 polymer ?
#
loop_
_entity_poly.entity_id
_entity_poly.type
_entity_poly.pdbx_seq_one_letter_code
_entity_poly.pdbx_strand_id
1 'polypeptide(L)'
;MTQITDLQARITAALDRIGQGLEALERPAAADAGQAGEIARLTSELEDERTANAQLEERVRAIREKQDSAVETLASEVDRLRALLEEEEAAVSRLGRVNAELRANSAALREAMAQGLAEPHLVNKAMMAELEALRAAQGADRAELDAVLGEIAPLIADIRGASGETSNA
;
A
#
# COMPACT_ATOMS: atom_id res chain seq x y z
N MET A 1 -10.89 -36.95 -94.53
CA MET A 1 -10.67 -37.61 -93.22
C MET A 1 -9.55 -36.95 -92.41
N THR A 2 -8.49 -36.43 -93.03
CA THR A 2 -7.33 -35.79 -92.36
C THR A 2 -7.65 -34.49 -91.60
N GLN A 3 -8.52 -33.63 -92.12
CA GLN A 3 -8.87 -32.35 -91.46
C GLN A 3 -9.62 -32.53 -90.13
N ILE A 4 -10.37 -33.62 -89.98
CA ILE A 4 -11.08 -33.93 -88.73
C ILE A 4 -10.08 -34.35 -87.66
N THR A 5 -9.06 -35.13 -88.04
CA THR A 5 -8.00 -35.58 -87.13
C THR A 5 -7.11 -34.43 -86.65
N ASP A 6 -6.78 -33.48 -87.53
CA ASP A 6 -6.02 -32.27 -87.16
C ASP A 6 -6.81 -31.34 -86.22
N LEU A 7 -8.12 -31.19 -86.47
CA LEU A 7 -9.00 -30.43 -85.59
C LEU A 7 -9.14 -31.10 -84.22
N GLN A 8 -9.26 -32.43 -84.18
CA GLN A 8 -9.28 -33.19 -82.93
C GLN A 8 -7.98 -33.01 -82.15
N ALA A 9 -6.82 -33.12 -82.79
CA ALA A 9 -5.52 -32.91 -82.13
C ALA A 9 -5.38 -31.49 -81.56
N ARG A 10 -5.84 -30.46 -82.28
CA ARG A 10 -5.85 -29.07 -81.80
C ARG A 10 -6.81 -28.84 -80.65
N ILE A 11 -8.01 -29.44 -80.68
CA ILE A 11 -8.98 -29.34 -79.59
C ILE A 11 -8.42 -30.01 -78.34
N THR A 12 -7.84 -31.21 -78.44
CA THR A 12 -7.20 -31.88 -77.30
C THR A 12 -6.07 -31.03 -76.71
N ALA A 13 -5.19 -30.49 -77.55
CA ALA A 13 -4.11 -29.60 -77.09
C ALA A 13 -4.65 -28.30 -76.45
N ALA A 14 -5.74 -27.75 -76.96
CA ALA A 14 -6.39 -26.58 -76.37
C ALA A 14 -7.05 -26.92 -75.02
N LEU A 15 -7.71 -28.07 -74.90
CA LEU A 15 -8.31 -28.56 -73.66
C LEU A 15 -7.25 -28.86 -72.60
N ASP A 16 -6.14 -29.49 -72.96
CA ASP A 16 -5.01 -29.74 -72.04
C ASP A 16 -4.41 -28.41 -71.55
N ARG A 17 -4.28 -27.42 -72.43
CA ARG A 17 -3.79 -26.08 -72.06
C ARG A 17 -4.78 -25.34 -71.15
N ILE A 18 -6.07 -25.48 -71.38
CA ILE A 18 -7.11 -24.93 -70.49
C ILE A 18 -7.08 -25.64 -69.15
N GLY A 19 -6.91 -26.98 -69.12
CA GLY A 19 -6.78 -27.76 -67.89
C GLY A 19 -5.57 -27.32 -67.06
N GLN A 20 -4.40 -27.18 -67.69
CA GLN A 20 -3.20 -26.66 -67.03
C GLN A 20 -3.35 -25.20 -66.55
N GLY A 21 -4.07 -24.37 -67.33
CA GLY A 21 -4.38 -23.00 -66.94
C GLY A 21 -5.32 -22.94 -65.72
N LEU A 22 -6.32 -23.82 -65.66
CA LEU A 22 -7.25 -23.92 -64.53
C LEU A 22 -6.53 -24.37 -63.25
N GLU A 23 -5.67 -25.39 -63.36
CA GLU A 23 -4.87 -25.89 -62.24
C GLU A 23 -3.87 -24.83 -61.72
N ALA A 24 -3.31 -24.01 -62.62
CA ALA A 24 -2.47 -22.88 -62.27
C ALA A 24 -3.24 -21.70 -61.63
N LEU A 25 -4.56 -21.60 -61.82
CA LEU A 25 -5.44 -20.62 -61.16
C LEU A 25 -5.96 -21.13 -59.80
N GLU A 26 -6.15 -22.44 -59.64
CA GLU A 26 -6.54 -23.05 -58.36
C GLU A 26 -5.39 -23.04 -57.34
N ARG A 27 -4.13 -23.13 -57.78
CA ARG A 27 -2.95 -23.08 -56.91
C ARG A 27 -2.77 -21.77 -56.14
N PRO A 28 -2.90 -20.56 -56.74
CA PRO A 28 -2.89 -19.31 -56.00
C PRO A 28 -4.12 -19.17 -55.10
N ALA A 29 -5.30 -19.66 -55.48
CA ALA A 29 -6.47 -19.68 -54.60
C ALA A 29 -6.24 -20.52 -53.32
N ALA A 30 -5.52 -21.64 -53.43
CA ALA A 30 -5.13 -22.44 -52.27
C ALA A 30 -4.08 -21.75 -51.38
N ALA A 31 -3.15 -20.98 -51.96
CA ALA A 31 -2.19 -20.17 -51.21
C ALA A 31 -2.85 -18.98 -50.50
N ASP A 32 -3.78 -18.31 -51.16
CA ASP A 32 -4.58 -17.21 -50.60
C ASP A 32 -5.49 -17.68 -49.47
N ALA A 33 -6.07 -18.89 -49.59
CA ALA A 33 -6.84 -19.52 -48.51
C ALA A 33 -5.96 -19.87 -47.29
N GLY A 34 -4.72 -20.30 -47.51
CA GLY A 34 -3.74 -20.52 -46.43
C GLY A 34 -3.36 -19.24 -45.70
N GLN A 35 -3.11 -18.15 -46.43
CA GLN A 35 -2.83 -16.82 -45.87
C GLN A 35 -4.03 -16.25 -45.12
N ALA A 36 -5.25 -16.41 -45.63
CA ALA A 36 -6.46 -15.97 -44.94
C ALA A 36 -6.66 -16.71 -43.60
N GLY A 37 -6.36 -18.01 -43.55
CA GLY A 37 -6.37 -18.79 -42.31
C GLY A 37 -5.31 -18.34 -41.29
N GLU A 38 -4.10 -18.02 -41.76
CA GLU A 38 -3.03 -17.50 -40.91
C GLU A 38 -3.35 -16.10 -40.36
N ILE A 39 -3.91 -15.21 -41.19
CA ILE A 39 -4.38 -13.88 -40.76
C ILE A 39 -5.48 -14.00 -39.70
N ALA A 40 -6.45 -14.90 -39.90
CA ALA A 40 -7.52 -15.13 -38.92
C ALA A 40 -6.97 -15.62 -37.57
N ARG A 41 -6.00 -16.56 -37.61
CA ARG A 41 -5.34 -17.06 -36.41
C ARG A 41 -4.55 -15.97 -35.69
N LEU A 42 -3.71 -15.23 -36.40
CA LEU A 42 -2.92 -14.13 -35.81
C LEU A 42 -3.80 -13.00 -35.26
N THR A 43 -4.95 -12.75 -35.90
CA THR A 43 -5.93 -11.76 -35.40
C THR A 43 -6.53 -12.23 -34.08
N SER A 44 -6.91 -13.52 -33.97
CA SER A 44 -7.40 -14.10 -32.71
C SER A 44 -6.34 -14.04 -31.61
N GLU A 45 -5.10 -14.44 -31.90
CA GLU A 45 -4.00 -14.37 -30.93
C GLU A 45 -3.73 -12.92 -30.47
N LEU A 46 -3.83 -11.95 -31.39
CA LEU A 46 -3.69 -10.52 -31.05
C LEU A 46 -4.84 -10.00 -30.16
N GLU A 47 -6.07 -10.46 -30.40
CA GLU A 47 -7.23 -10.11 -29.56
C GLU A 47 -7.11 -10.70 -28.15
N ASP A 48 -6.65 -11.95 -28.05
CA ASP A 48 -6.37 -12.61 -26.77
C ASP A 48 -5.27 -11.87 -25.99
N GLU A 49 -4.16 -11.53 -26.65
CA GLU A 49 -3.06 -10.76 -26.04
C GLU A 49 -3.49 -9.35 -25.62
N ARG A 50 -4.30 -8.67 -26.43
CA ARG A 50 -4.86 -7.35 -26.06
C ARG A 50 -5.75 -7.45 -24.82
N THR A 51 -6.55 -8.50 -24.73
CA THR A 51 -7.41 -8.75 -23.57
C THR A 51 -6.57 -9.04 -22.32
N ALA A 52 -5.55 -9.89 -22.44
CA ALA A 52 -4.61 -10.18 -21.36
C ALA A 52 -3.87 -8.92 -20.89
N ASN A 53 -3.42 -8.08 -21.82
CA ASN A 53 -2.74 -6.82 -21.52
C ASN A 53 -3.66 -5.85 -20.77
N ALA A 54 -4.90 -5.65 -21.24
CA ALA A 54 -5.88 -4.81 -20.56
C ALA A 54 -6.15 -5.27 -19.11
N GLN A 55 -6.26 -6.58 -18.88
CA GLN A 55 -6.40 -7.14 -17.53
C GLN A 55 -5.16 -6.92 -16.65
N LEU A 56 -3.97 -7.01 -17.23
CA LEU A 56 -2.72 -6.75 -16.52
C LEU A 56 -2.58 -5.26 -16.17
N GLU A 57 -2.93 -4.35 -17.08
CA GLU A 57 -2.95 -2.91 -16.82
C GLU A 57 -3.92 -2.56 -15.68
N GLU A 58 -5.12 -3.15 -15.68
CA GLU A 58 -6.08 -2.97 -14.60
C GLU A 58 -5.55 -3.52 -13.26
N ARG A 59 -4.93 -4.70 -13.25
CA ARG A 59 -4.31 -5.27 -12.05
C ARG A 59 -3.17 -4.39 -11.53
N VAL A 60 -2.30 -3.90 -12.41
CA VAL A 60 -1.19 -3.01 -12.04
C VAL A 60 -1.74 -1.71 -11.47
N ARG A 61 -2.79 -1.14 -12.08
CA ARG A 61 -3.46 0.05 -11.57
C ARG A 61 -4.03 -0.18 -10.16
N ALA A 62 -4.78 -1.27 -9.96
CA ALA A 62 -5.35 -1.61 -8.67
C ALA A 62 -4.27 -1.87 -7.59
N ILE A 63 -3.15 -2.48 -7.96
CA ILE A 63 -2.01 -2.67 -7.05
C ILE A 63 -1.39 -1.32 -6.69
N ARG A 64 -1.18 -0.43 -7.66
CA ARG A 64 -0.63 0.92 -7.41
C ARG A 64 -1.54 1.72 -6.49
N GLU A 65 -2.83 1.77 -6.76
CA GLU A 65 -3.81 2.47 -5.91
C GLU A 65 -3.79 1.93 -4.47
N LYS A 66 -3.71 0.60 -4.29
CA LYS A 66 -3.54 0.00 -2.96
C LYS A 66 -2.22 0.37 -2.29
N GLN A 67 -1.12 0.32 -3.04
CA GLN A 67 0.21 0.68 -2.52
C GLN A 67 0.26 2.15 -2.11
N ASP A 68 -0.27 3.05 -2.93
CA ASP A 68 -0.32 4.48 -2.64
C ASP A 68 -1.14 4.75 -1.36
N SER A 69 -2.31 4.11 -1.22
CA SER A 69 -3.12 4.23 0.01
C SER A 69 -2.43 3.68 1.26
N ALA A 70 -1.68 2.57 1.12
CA ALA A 70 -0.93 1.99 2.22
C ALA A 70 0.25 2.87 2.63
N VAL A 71 0.95 3.46 1.64
CA VAL A 71 2.05 4.41 1.88
C VAL A 71 1.53 5.67 2.56
N GLU A 72 0.39 6.20 2.13
CA GLU A 72 -0.23 7.37 2.77
C GLU A 72 -0.62 7.07 4.23
N THR A 73 -1.23 5.91 4.48
CA THR A 73 -1.56 5.47 5.84
C THR A 73 -0.31 5.34 6.71
N LEU A 74 0.73 4.66 6.22
CA LEU A 74 1.99 4.50 6.96
C LEU A 74 2.69 5.85 7.19
N ALA A 75 2.68 6.75 6.21
CA ALA A 75 3.25 8.08 6.37
C ALA A 75 2.53 8.87 7.48
N SER A 76 1.19 8.82 7.50
CA SER A 76 0.40 9.46 8.55
C SER A 76 0.70 8.88 9.95
N GLU A 77 0.90 7.57 10.04
CA GLU A 77 1.23 6.91 11.31
C GLU A 77 2.64 7.24 11.78
N VAL A 78 3.61 7.33 10.86
CA VAL A 78 4.97 7.79 11.19
C VAL A 78 4.95 9.22 11.72
N ASP A 79 4.17 10.11 11.11
CA ASP A 79 4.05 11.49 11.59
C ASP A 79 3.35 11.58 12.95
N ARG A 80 2.33 10.74 13.19
CA ARG A 80 1.70 10.59 14.53
C ARG A 80 2.71 10.14 15.59
N LEU A 81 3.48 9.09 15.30
CA LEU A 81 4.47 8.53 16.23
C LEU A 81 5.61 9.52 16.51
N ARG A 82 6.01 10.31 15.51
CA ARG A 82 7.01 11.39 15.71
C ARG A 82 6.50 12.46 16.65
N ALA A 83 5.24 12.88 16.50
CA ALA A 83 4.64 13.88 17.40
C ALA A 83 4.54 13.37 18.85
N LEU A 84 4.15 12.10 19.03
CA LEU A 84 4.13 11.46 20.36
C LEU A 84 5.53 11.37 20.96
N LEU A 85 6.56 11.04 20.16
CA LEU A 85 7.94 10.99 20.64
C LEU A 85 8.44 12.37 21.11
N GLU A 86 8.13 13.43 20.36
CA GLU A 86 8.50 14.81 20.76
C GLU A 86 7.81 15.23 22.08
N GLU A 87 6.55 14.84 22.27
CA GLU A 87 5.82 15.08 23.51
C GLU A 87 6.46 14.35 24.70
N GLU A 88 6.80 13.08 24.51
CA GLU A 88 7.47 12.25 25.52
C GLU A 88 8.88 12.77 25.86
N GLU A 89 9.68 13.14 24.87
CA GLU A 89 10.99 13.75 25.10
C GLU A 89 10.88 15.04 25.93
N ALA A 90 9.86 15.86 25.65
CA ALA A 90 9.58 17.05 26.43
C ALA A 90 9.13 16.71 27.87
N ALA A 91 8.34 15.65 28.05
CA ALA A 91 7.91 15.18 29.37
C ALA A 91 9.09 14.66 30.21
N VAL A 92 9.96 13.83 29.63
CA VAL A 92 11.17 13.33 30.27
C VAL A 92 12.12 14.47 30.65
N SER A 93 12.32 15.45 29.77
CA SER A 93 13.12 16.64 30.06
C SER A 93 12.56 17.44 31.24
N ARG A 94 11.24 17.65 31.27
CA ARG A 94 10.54 18.31 32.40
C ARG A 94 10.73 17.55 33.71
N LEU A 95 10.53 16.23 33.71
CA LEU A 95 10.73 15.38 34.89
C LEU A 95 12.19 15.39 35.37
N GLY A 96 13.15 15.40 34.44
CA GLY A 96 14.57 15.53 34.75
C GLY A 96 14.90 16.84 35.48
N ARG A 97 14.38 17.97 34.97
CA ARG A 97 14.53 19.29 35.62
C ARG A 97 13.93 19.30 37.02
N VAL A 98 12.69 18.81 37.17
CA VAL A 98 12.00 18.78 38.46
C VAL A 98 12.72 17.90 39.48
N ASN A 99 13.23 16.74 39.07
CA ASN A 99 14.05 15.88 39.93
C ASN A 99 15.36 16.55 40.37
N ALA A 100 16.02 17.30 39.46
CA ALA A 100 17.22 18.05 39.82
C ALA A 100 16.92 19.16 40.84
N GLU A 101 15.81 19.88 40.67
CA GLU A 101 15.34 20.90 41.61
C GLU A 101 14.97 20.30 42.97
N LEU A 102 14.30 19.15 43.01
CA LEU A 102 14.01 18.42 44.24
C LEU A 102 15.27 18.00 45.00
N ARG A 103 16.28 17.47 44.29
CA ARG A 103 17.57 17.09 44.89
C ARG A 103 18.31 18.31 45.43
N ALA A 104 18.32 19.42 44.68
CA ALA A 104 18.92 20.68 45.13
C ALA A 104 18.21 21.24 46.37
N ASN A 105 16.88 21.26 46.38
CA ASN A 105 16.09 21.70 47.54
C ASN A 105 16.30 20.79 48.76
N SER A 106 16.35 19.47 48.55
CA SER A 106 16.63 18.51 49.63
C SER A 106 18.03 18.71 50.21
N ALA A 107 19.03 18.98 49.37
CA ALA A 107 20.38 19.29 49.83
C ALA A 107 20.44 20.60 50.63
N ALA A 108 19.79 21.66 50.12
CA ALA A 108 19.69 22.94 50.81
C ALA A 108 18.98 22.82 52.18
N LEU A 109 17.94 21.99 52.26
CA LEU A 109 17.24 21.72 53.52
C LEU A 109 18.11 20.98 54.53
N ARG A 110 18.87 19.96 54.09
CA ARG A 110 19.80 19.25 54.97
C ARG A 110 20.90 20.18 55.48
N GLU A 111 21.43 21.05 54.63
CA GLU A 111 22.44 22.04 55.01
C GLU A 111 21.88 23.04 56.03
N ALA A 112 20.68 23.59 55.77
CA ALA A 112 20.02 24.50 56.69
C ALA A 112 19.71 23.84 58.04
N MET A 113 19.28 22.58 58.04
CA MET A 113 19.08 21.80 59.26
C MET A 113 20.40 21.56 60.02
N ALA A 114 21.49 21.24 59.30
CA ALA A 114 22.81 21.02 59.90
C ALA A 114 23.37 22.31 60.54
N GLN A 115 23.07 23.47 59.95
CA GLN A 115 23.46 24.78 60.48
C GLN A 115 22.51 25.30 61.58
N GLY A 116 21.45 24.56 61.93
CA GLY A 116 20.42 25.01 62.87
C GLY A 116 19.57 26.19 62.37
N LEU A 117 19.69 26.51 61.07
CA LEU A 117 19.02 27.61 60.36
C LEU A 117 17.81 27.10 59.59
N ALA A 118 17.05 26.14 60.13
CA ALA A 118 15.87 25.59 59.46
C ALA A 118 14.77 26.67 59.35
N GLU A 119 14.87 27.52 58.34
CA GLU A 119 13.94 28.62 58.15
C GLU A 119 12.65 28.13 57.45
N PRO A 120 11.45 28.54 57.93
CA PRO A 120 10.16 28.05 57.42
C PRO A 120 9.96 28.15 55.90
N HIS A 121 10.65 29.08 55.24
CA HIS A 121 10.55 29.28 53.80
C HIS A 121 11.32 28.23 52.97
N LEU A 122 12.36 27.59 53.50
CA LEU A 122 13.02 26.46 52.83
C LEU A 122 12.13 25.21 52.83
N VAL A 123 11.41 24.97 53.93
CA VAL A 123 10.38 23.93 54.03
C VAL A 123 9.28 24.18 53.02
N ASN A 124 8.74 25.41 52.95
CA ASN A 124 7.72 25.77 51.97
C ASN A 124 8.21 25.61 50.53
N LYS A 125 9.46 25.99 50.24
CA LYS A 125 10.04 25.84 48.89
C LYS A 125 10.19 24.36 48.48
N ALA A 126 10.61 23.50 49.41
CA ALA A 126 10.67 22.06 49.13
C ALA A 126 9.27 21.44 48.99
N MET A 127 8.31 21.84 49.83
CA MET A 127 6.93 21.38 49.73
C MET A 127 6.29 21.80 48.40
N MET A 128 6.58 23.02 47.91
CA MET A 128 6.15 23.46 46.58
C MET A 128 6.80 22.64 45.47
N ALA A 129 8.11 22.34 45.56
CA ALA A 129 8.78 21.52 44.57
C ALA A 129 8.27 20.06 44.56
N GLU A 130 7.94 19.48 45.71
CA GLU A 130 7.28 18.17 45.80
C GLU A 130 5.88 18.19 45.18
N LEU A 131 5.09 19.23 45.44
CA LEU A 131 3.78 19.38 44.81
C LEU A 131 3.89 19.53 43.28
N GLU A 132 4.89 20.25 42.80
CA GLU A 132 5.14 20.42 41.36
C GLU A 132 5.60 19.10 40.72
N ALA A 133 6.42 18.31 41.43
CA ALA A 133 6.80 16.96 41.01
C ALA A 133 5.64 15.96 41.00
N LEU A 134 4.80 15.96 42.04
CA LEU A 134 3.60 15.13 42.09
C LEU A 134 2.64 15.46 40.95
N ARG A 135 2.45 16.75 40.65
CA ARG A 135 1.62 17.19 39.52
C ARG A 135 2.23 16.78 38.17
N ALA A 136 3.55 16.88 38.02
CA ALA A 136 4.22 16.45 36.79
C ALA A 136 4.10 14.94 36.58
N ALA A 137 4.29 14.14 37.64
CA ALA A 137 4.11 12.69 37.60
C ALA A 137 2.64 12.32 37.25
N GLN A 138 1.67 12.93 37.94
CA GLN A 138 0.26 12.69 37.66
C GLN A 138 -0.16 13.12 36.24
N GLY A 139 0.48 14.15 35.68
CA GLY A 139 0.30 14.57 34.30
C GLY A 139 0.82 13.53 33.30
N ALA A 140 2.00 12.97 33.56
CA ALA A 140 2.58 11.90 32.74
C ALA A 140 1.74 10.63 32.80
N ASP A 141 1.33 10.20 34.01
CA ASP A 141 0.45 9.04 34.20
C ASP A 141 -0.85 9.20 33.41
N ARG A 142 -1.41 10.41 33.37
CA ARG A 142 -2.65 10.69 32.64
C ARG A 142 -2.46 10.66 31.12
N ALA A 143 -1.33 11.19 30.62
CA ALA A 143 -0.98 11.11 29.21
C ALA A 143 -0.78 9.65 28.76
N GLU A 144 -0.11 8.83 29.57
CA GLU A 144 0.05 7.40 29.32
C GLU A 144 -1.31 6.67 29.29
N LEU A 145 -2.19 6.95 30.27
CA LEU A 145 -3.54 6.38 30.29
C LEU A 145 -4.38 6.81 29.08
N ASP A 146 -4.31 8.07 28.68
CA ASP A 146 -5.03 8.58 27.51
C ASP A 146 -4.51 7.94 26.21
N ALA A 147 -3.19 7.72 26.09
CA ALA A 147 -2.59 6.98 24.98
C ALA A 147 -3.05 5.52 24.95
N VAL A 148 -3.01 4.82 26.09
CA VAL A 148 -3.49 3.42 26.20
C VAL A 148 -4.98 3.33 25.87
N LEU A 149 -5.81 4.25 26.37
CA LEU A 149 -7.23 4.30 26.04
C LEU A 149 -7.46 4.59 24.55
N GLY A 150 -6.64 5.45 23.95
CA GLY A 150 -6.65 5.75 22.52
C GLY A 150 -6.37 4.54 21.64
N GLU A 151 -5.52 3.61 22.09
CA GLU A 151 -5.20 2.36 21.39
C GLU A 151 -6.23 1.24 21.66
N ILE A 152 -6.79 1.16 22.89
CA ILE A 152 -7.81 0.16 23.26
C ILE A 152 -9.17 0.48 22.63
N ALA A 153 -9.55 1.76 22.51
CA ALA A 153 -10.82 2.18 21.94
C ALA A 153 -11.09 1.62 20.51
N PRO A 154 -10.17 1.73 19.54
CA PRO A 154 -10.35 1.14 18.22
C PRO A 154 -10.38 -0.39 18.25
N LEU A 155 -9.55 -1.05 19.08
CA LEU A 155 -9.59 -2.51 19.25
C LEU A 155 -10.95 -3.02 19.74
N ILE A 156 -11.59 -2.31 20.67
CA ILE A 156 -12.94 -2.65 21.13
C ILE A 156 -13.99 -2.39 20.04
N ALA A 157 -13.84 -1.33 19.25
CA ALA A 157 -14.73 -1.02 18.14
C ALA A 157 -14.66 -2.11 17.05
N ASP A 158 -13.46 -2.56 16.71
CA ASP A 158 -13.23 -3.64 15.74
C ASP A 158 -13.83 -4.97 16.20
N ILE A 159 -13.66 -5.35 17.48
CA ILE A 159 -14.27 -6.56 18.04
C ILE A 159 -15.80 -6.50 18.00
N ARG A 160 -16.39 -5.33 18.28
CA ARG A 160 -17.86 -5.13 18.21
C ARG A 160 -18.38 -5.13 16.77
N GLY A 161 -17.62 -4.57 15.82
CA GLY A 161 -17.93 -4.61 14.39
C GLY A 161 -17.91 -6.04 13.84
N ALA A 162 -16.85 -6.80 14.13
CA ALA A 162 -16.71 -8.20 13.73
C ALA A 162 -17.79 -9.12 14.34
N SER A 163 -18.26 -8.81 15.55
CA SER A 163 -19.37 -9.54 16.19
C SER A 163 -20.74 -9.21 15.59
N GLY A 164 -20.90 -8.05 14.94
CA GLY A 164 -22.14 -7.65 14.27
C GLY A 164 -22.34 -8.26 12.89
N GLU A 165 -21.25 -8.46 12.13
CA GLU A 165 -21.31 -9.07 10.79
C GLU A 165 -21.57 -10.58 10.84
N THR A 166 -21.14 -11.27 11.89
CA THR A 166 -21.35 -12.72 12.07
C THR A 166 -22.78 -13.10 12.47
N SER A 167 -23.62 -12.14 12.87
CA SER A 167 -25.03 -12.38 13.25
C SER A 167 -26.02 -12.16 12.10
N ASN A 168 -25.57 -11.70 10.92
CA ASN A 168 -26.44 -11.33 9.80
C ASN A 168 -26.23 -12.16 8.52
N ALA A 169 -25.57 -13.33 8.66
CA ALA A 169 -25.42 -14.36 7.64
C ALA A 169 -25.99 -15.69 8.17
#